data_AF-A0A1Q9F1Y7-F1
#
_entry.id   AF-A0A1Q9F1Y7-F1
#
_cell.length_a   1.000
_cell.length_b   1.000
_cell.length_c   1.000
_cell.angle_alpha   90.00
_cell.angle_beta   90.00
_cell.angle_gamma   90.00
#
_symmetry.space_group_name_H-M   'P 1'
#
loop_
_entity.id
_entity.type
_entity.pdbx_description
1 polymer ?
#
loop_
_entity_poly.entity_id
_entity_poly.type
_entity_poly.pdbx_seq_one_letter_code
_entity_poly.pdbx_strand_id
1 'polypeptide(L)'
;MVGRRVDQSRLGVRVDAVALVIVVLCFWHPATNGYQALAIPGAKKASRTKLGKRKLPQVDPADSATDVFIPLEGTVQSLEEMLKDRRVVFLRAAVASGKSTLARYLCTQQPSKYLQVHAPLHTDLTFENWVTAFKKAVEKHSIQHDSADISEAIKSIHNEDQVLVFDECHLLFACPEFCEMLTKTPSYLPQRPMVLLLSAVSEAKRLQGQIRLTPSEITDKFMWTPPVPSPSVLADQLAAASVGLSEDAIKFFFQICAGHRGIFMRAMAWVQDKQKKHRGQGGRLVEWTAEQAYGEVKLAWADEDWTNPNSFLGWLAAARAIRVNGHYANLENIPQQLFEILCSGATSNLDSELRRNLTVHGFLLPVVEGNADEFVPYDWSAVGARYGASTHLLASYYRCVLKKTRNLEVDVSMEVSSGTDLLLRALPYLHFAKVVGGVILQNARVQKVFARRGAPFEVHYTTAINQILERLGFSAGSVEDGKKGKVDVYVVLEDRTTIALEAVMVSRSPKEVASHRGRFDNPSLQNYHHATRKCLVILGGWGNRRKVRERVEQTQGGIEIVGLAANVAHTGYNVYVKRQIDNNIDTVVDFYIPCDGVARPICRICRHKSCSAGTTSTSSIVWVRELIRKDCAV
;
A
#
# COMPACT_ATOMS: atom_id res chain seq x y z
N MET A 1 -55.89 68.10 17.12
CA MET A 1 -55.43 68.83 15.92
C MET A 1 -54.41 67.95 15.21
N VAL A 2 -54.80 67.35 14.08
CA VAL A 2 -54.17 67.46 12.74
C VAL A 2 -52.73 66.93 12.71
N GLY A 3 -52.33 65.89 11.96
CA GLY A 3 -52.95 65.08 10.93
C GLY A 3 -51.92 64.06 10.39
N ARG A 4 -52.41 62.93 9.86
CA ARG A 4 -51.66 61.79 9.28
C ARG A 4 -51.03 62.10 7.90
N ARG A 5 -49.89 61.44 7.60
CA ARG A 5 -49.63 60.49 6.46
C ARG A 5 -48.15 60.07 6.50
N VAL A 6 -47.80 58.78 6.65
CA VAL A 6 -47.72 57.64 5.69
C VAL A 6 -46.42 57.61 4.87
N ASP A 7 -45.67 56.54 5.14
CA ASP A 7 -44.82 55.70 4.27
C ASP A 7 -43.29 55.80 4.14
N GLN A 8 -42.74 54.57 4.24
CA GLN A 8 -41.57 53.96 3.62
C GLN A 8 -40.22 53.84 4.35
N SER A 9 -39.87 52.55 4.50
CA SER A 9 -38.54 51.91 4.46
C SER A 9 -37.78 51.76 5.78
N ARG A 10 -37.74 50.53 6.33
CA ARG A 10 -36.71 49.52 5.99
C ARG A 10 -36.91 48.25 6.81
N LEU A 11 -36.97 47.13 6.10
CA LEU A 11 -36.74 45.78 6.61
C LEU A 11 -35.36 45.70 7.29
N GLY A 12 -35.30 44.97 8.41
CA GLY A 12 -34.06 44.57 9.07
C GLY A 12 -34.35 43.40 10.00
N VAL A 13 -34.66 42.26 9.38
CA VAL A 13 -35.05 41.01 10.02
C VAL A 13 -33.86 40.38 10.75
N ARG A 14 -34.16 39.85 11.94
CA ARG A 14 -33.40 38.89 12.74
C ARG A 14 -32.81 37.75 11.88
N VAL A 15 -31.49 37.68 11.73
CA VAL A 15 -30.79 36.44 11.30
C VAL A 15 -29.38 36.36 11.91
N ASP A 16 -29.23 36.42 13.23
CA ASP A 16 -27.88 36.24 13.85
C ASP A 16 -27.81 35.19 14.97
N ALA A 17 -28.93 34.55 15.33
CA ALA A 17 -28.92 33.48 16.33
C ALA A 17 -28.87 32.05 15.74
N VAL A 18 -29.13 31.89 14.43
CA VAL A 18 -29.11 30.58 13.75
C VAL A 18 -27.73 30.27 13.14
N ALA A 19 -26.95 31.28 12.77
CA ALA A 19 -25.61 31.11 12.20
C ALA A 19 -24.56 30.63 13.21
N LEU A 20 -24.69 30.99 14.50
CA LEU A 20 -23.71 30.59 15.52
C LEU A 20 -23.86 29.12 15.97
N VAL A 21 -25.07 28.56 15.88
CA VAL A 21 -25.32 27.13 16.22
C VAL A 21 -24.87 26.20 15.09
N ILE A 22 -24.91 26.65 13.83
CA ILE A 22 -24.42 25.86 12.69
C ILE A 22 -22.88 25.82 12.66
N VAL A 23 -22.19 26.90 13.01
CA VAL A 23 -20.72 26.91 13.03
C VAL A 23 -20.14 26.06 14.17
N VAL A 24 -20.82 25.94 15.32
CA VAL A 24 -20.37 25.06 16.42
C VAL A 24 -20.70 23.57 16.15
N LEU A 25 -21.74 23.27 15.38
CA LEU A 25 -22.05 21.89 14.95
C LEU A 25 -21.19 21.40 13.78
N CYS A 26 -20.64 22.29 12.95
CA CYS A 26 -19.72 21.91 11.86
C CYS A 26 -18.27 21.64 12.32
N PHE A 27 -17.86 22.08 13.52
CA PHE A 27 -16.49 21.88 14.02
C PHE A 27 -16.36 20.82 15.13
N TRP A 28 -17.45 20.11 15.45
CA TRP A 28 -17.45 19.01 16.41
C TRP A 28 -17.84 17.68 15.75
N HIS A 29 -17.17 17.33 14.64
CA HIS A 29 -17.09 15.94 14.20
C HIS A 29 -15.90 15.27 14.91
N PRO A 30 -16.12 14.42 15.94
CA PRO A 30 -15.08 13.48 16.33
C PRO A 30 -14.83 12.57 15.12
N ALA A 31 -13.56 12.43 14.71
CA ALA A 31 -13.13 11.47 13.71
C ALA A 31 -13.32 10.05 14.27
N THR A 32 -14.55 9.55 14.21
CA THR A 32 -14.91 8.17 14.47
C THR A 32 -14.88 7.40 13.15
N ASN A 33 -13.68 7.03 12.69
CA ASN A 33 -13.51 5.87 11.80
C ASN A 33 -13.62 4.58 12.65
N GLY A 34 -14.73 4.45 13.36
CA GLY A 34 -15.19 3.19 13.91
C GLY A 34 -16.14 2.61 12.88
N TYR A 35 -15.77 1.49 12.28
CA TYR A 35 -16.71 0.65 11.56
C TYR A 35 -17.90 0.38 12.50
N GLN A 36 -19.02 1.08 12.31
CA GLN A 36 -20.29 0.63 12.83
C GLN A 36 -20.65 -0.61 12.01
N ALA A 37 -20.25 -1.76 12.54
CA ALA A 37 -20.91 -3.01 12.21
C ALA A 37 -22.40 -2.80 12.49
N LEU A 38 -23.22 -2.84 11.44
CA LEU A 38 -24.64 -3.17 11.59
C LEU A 38 -24.68 -4.54 12.26
N ALA A 39 -24.81 -4.52 13.58
CA ALA A 39 -25.04 -5.72 14.37
C ALA A 39 -26.37 -6.30 13.92
N ILE A 40 -26.31 -7.39 13.14
CA ILE A 40 -27.46 -8.25 12.88
C ILE A 40 -27.90 -8.80 14.26
N PRO A 41 -29.06 -8.42 14.81
CA PRO A 41 -29.50 -8.96 16.08
C PRO A 41 -29.92 -10.42 15.84
N GLY A 42 -29.16 -11.36 16.40
CA GLY A 42 -29.58 -12.77 16.45
C GLY A 42 -28.70 -13.80 15.73
N ALA A 43 -27.44 -13.50 15.39
CA ALA A 43 -26.50 -14.56 15.00
C ALA A 43 -26.10 -15.41 16.22
N LYS A 44 -26.97 -16.35 16.61
CA LYS A 44 -26.59 -17.51 17.43
C LYS A 44 -25.34 -18.11 16.76
N LYS A 45 -24.27 -18.36 17.54
CA LYS A 45 -23.06 -19.07 17.11
C LYS A 45 -23.46 -20.27 16.26
N ALA A 46 -23.44 -20.10 14.94
CA ALA A 46 -23.77 -21.17 14.03
C ALA A 46 -22.68 -22.22 14.22
N SER A 47 -23.11 -23.44 14.48
CA SER A 47 -22.24 -24.61 14.55
C SER A 47 -21.25 -24.60 13.39
N ARG A 48 -19.95 -24.72 13.70
CA ARG A 48 -18.78 -24.74 12.78
C ARG A 48 -18.82 -25.83 11.68
N THR A 49 -19.96 -26.46 11.41
CA THR A 49 -20.07 -27.75 10.70
C THR A 49 -20.74 -27.74 9.32
N LYS A 50 -21.01 -26.58 8.67
CA LYS A 50 -21.63 -26.60 7.33
C LYS A 50 -21.08 -25.63 6.28
N LEU A 51 -19.86 -25.12 6.42
CA LEU A 51 -19.13 -24.61 5.26
C LEU A 51 -18.47 -25.80 4.57
N GLY A 52 -18.88 -26.10 3.34
CA GLY A 52 -18.22 -27.11 2.50
C GLY A 52 -16.71 -26.83 2.40
N LYS A 53 -15.91 -27.87 2.12
CA LYS A 53 -14.45 -27.75 2.01
C LYS A 53 -14.09 -26.67 0.98
N ARG A 54 -13.39 -25.63 1.43
CA ARG A 54 -12.95 -24.52 0.57
C ARG A 54 -11.53 -24.72 0.05
N LYS A 55 -11.19 -24.04 -1.05
CA LYS A 55 -9.84 -24.00 -1.63
C LYS A 55 -9.22 -22.62 -1.45
N LEU A 56 -7.90 -22.54 -1.40
CA LEU A 56 -7.17 -21.28 -1.47
C LEU A 56 -6.97 -20.92 -2.96
N PRO A 57 -7.52 -19.81 -3.47
CA PRO A 57 -7.34 -19.42 -4.87
C PRO A 57 -5.91 -18.94 -5.10
N GLN A 58 -5.21 -19.49 -6.08
CA GLN A 58 -3.77 -19.20 -6.33
C GLN A 58 -3.50 -18.56 -7.69
N VAL A 59 -4.31 -18.85 -8.71
CA VAL A 59 -4.08 -18.43 -10.10
C VAL A 59 -5.36 -17.84 -10.69
N ASP A 60 -6.46 -18.59 -10.58
CA ASP A 60 -7.74 -18.19 -11.15
C ASP A 60 -8.49 -17.18 -10.28
N PRO A 61 -9.40 -16.39 -10.87
CA PRO A 61 -10.34 -15.56 -10.12
C PRO A 61 -11.10 -16.40 -9.09
N ALA A 62 -11.13 -15.92 -7.85
CA ALA A 62 -11.74 -16.66 -6.75
C ALA A 62 -13.26 -16.80 -6.93
N ASP A 63 -13.78 -17.99 -6.65
CA ASP A 63 -15.20 -18.29 -6.64
C ASP A 63 -15.77 -18.18 -5.22
N SER A 64 -16.80 -17.34 -5.02
CA SER A 64 -17.39 -17.10 -3.69
C SER A 64 -17.99 -18.36 -3.06
N ALA A 65 -18.38 -19.36 -3.86
CA ALA A 65 -18.97 -20.60 -3.37
C ALA A 65 -17.92 -21.63 -2.93
N THR A 66 -16.81 -21.76 -3.67
CA THR A 66 -15.84 -22.85 -3.46
C THR A 66 -14.52 -22.44 -2.85
N ASP A 67 -14.17 -21.15 -2.91
CA ASP A 67 -12.84 -20.68 -2.53
C ASP A 67 -12.88 -19.83 -1.27
N VAL A 68 -11.75 -19.65 -0.60
CA VAL A 68 -11.62 -18.58 0.39
C VAL A 68 -11.77 -17.24 -0.33
N PHE A 69 -12.88 -16.56 -0.04
CA PHE A 69 -13.32 -15.39 -0.77
C PHE A 69 -13.33 -14.17 0.15
N ILE A 70 -12.66 -13.11 -0.31
CA ILE A 70 -12.67 -11.82 0.37
C ILE A 70 -13.97 -11.11 -0.06
N PRO A 71 -14.89 -10.81 0.88
CA PRO A 71 -16.17 -10.16 0.60
C PRO A 71 -16.03 -8.91 -0.29
N LEU A 72 -17.01 -8.68 -1.16
CA LEU A 72 -17.04 -7.60 -2.15
C LEU A 72 -18.33 -6.79 -2.12
N GLU A 73 -19.26 -7.06 -1.21
CA GLU A 73 -20.60 -6.46 -1.18
C GLU A 73 -20.53 -4.93 -1.05
N GLY A 74 -19.66 -4.40 -0.18
CA GLY A 74 -19.44 -2.96 -0.05
C GLY A 74 -18.78 -2.33 -1.28
N THR A 75 -17.86 -3.06 -1.93
CA THR A 75 -17.26 -2.67 -3.22
C THR A 75 -18.32 -2.56 -4.30
N VAL A 76 -19.24 -3.54 -4.39
CA VAL A 76 -20.33 -3.54 -5.38
C VAL A 76 -21.27 -2.37 -5.14
N GLN A 77 -21.70 -2.14 -3.90
CA GLN A 77 -22.58 -1.01 -3.58
C GLN A 77 -21.96 0.33 -4.01
N SER A 78 -20.70 0.56 -3.64
CA SER A 78 -19.98 1.78 -4.02
C SER A 78 -19.86 1.94 -5.54
N LEU A 79 -19.62 0.84 -6.26
CA LEU A 79 -19.54 0.85 -7.72
C LEU A 79 -20.88 1.15 -8.38
N GLU A 80 -21.98 0.63 -7.84
CA GLU A 80 -23.32 0.93 -8.35
C GLU A 80 -23.64 2.42 -8.22
N GLU A 81 -23.32 3.04 -7.08
CA GLU A 81 -23.47 4.47 -6.87
C GLU A 81 -22.62 5.26 -7.88
N MET A 82 -21.36 4.88 -8.07
CA MET A 82 -20.48 5.52 -9.05
C MET A 82 -20.97 5.39 -10.50
N LEU A 83 -21.46 4.21 -10.90
CA LEU A 83 -21.89 3.93 -12.27
C LEU A 83 -23.20 4.64 -12.63
N LYS A 84 -24.11 4.85 -11.67
CA LYS A 84 -25.35 5.60 -11.88
C LYS A 84 -25.09 7.01 -12.38
N ASP A 85 -24.14 7.71 -11.76
CA ASP A 85 -23.85 9.11 -12.08
C ASP A 85 -22.85 9.26 -13.24
N ARG A 86 -21.79 8.44 -13.25
CA ARG A 86 -20.64 8.62 -14.15
C ARG A 86 -20.79 7.87 -15.47
N ARG A 87 -21.59 6.80 -15.45
CA ARG A 87 -21.83 5.84 -16.54
C ARG A 87 -20.59 5.03 -16.94
N VAL A 88 -19.44 5.67 -17.18
CA VAL A 88 -18.18 5.00 -17.53
C VAL A 88 -17.21 5.15 -16.36
N VAL A 89 -16.76 4.06 -15.76
CA VAL A 89 -15.82 4.05 -14.63
C VAL A 89 -14.62 3.20 -14.99
N PHE A 90 -13.41 3.75 -14.83
CA PHE A 90 -12.16 3.01 -15.02
C PHE A 90 -11.45 2.80 -13.68
N LEU A 91 -11.43 1.56 -13.22
CA LEU A 91 -10.66 1.12 -12.07
C LEU A 91 -9.30 0.56 -12.50
N ARG A 92 -8.25 1.12 -11.89
CA ARG A 92 -6.88 0.67 -12.03
C ARG A 92 -6.36 0.09 -10.73
N ALA A 93 -5.77 -1.10 -10.79
CA ALA A 93 -5.19 -1.76 -9.63
C ALA A 93 -4.03 -2.69 -10.02
N ALA A 94 -3.17 -3.03 -9.07
CA ALA A 94 -2.04 -3.95 -9.28
C ALA A 94 -2.46 -5.32 -9.82
N VAL A 95 -1.52 -6.03 -10.44
CA VAL A 95 -1.73 -7.41 -10.90
C VAL A 95 -2.03 -8.32 -9.69
N ALA A 96 -3.01 -9.21 -9.84
CA ALA A 96 -3.50 -10.10 -8.77
C ALA A 96 -4.07 -9.37 -7.53
N SER A 97 -4.50 -8.11 -7.68
CA SER A 97 -5.24 -7.39 -6.63
C SER A 97 -6.67 -7.89 -6.45
N GLY A 98 -7.25 -8.56 -7.46
CA GLY A 98 -8.63 -9.07 -7.43
C GLY A 98 -9.58 -8.49 -8.49
N LYS A 99 -9.09 -7.77 -9.50
CA LYS A 99 -9.92 -7.22 -10.60
C LYS A 99 -10.75 -8.28 -11.31
N SER A 100 -10.13 -9.35 -11.77
CA SER A 100 -10.83 -10.45 -12.43
C SER A 100 -11.79 -11.18 -11.49
N THR A 101 -11.48 -11.24 -10.18
CA THR A 101 -12.40 -11.76 -9.16
C THR A 101 -13.63 -10.87 -9.03
N LEU A 102 -13.47 -9.54 -9.02
CA LEU A 102 -14.57 -8.59 -8.99
C LEU A 102 -15.45 -8.73 -10.24
N ALA A 103 -14.85 -8.75 -11.44
CA ALA A 103 -15.58 -8.95 -12.69
C ALA A 103 -16.43 -10.23 -12.67
N ARG A 104 -15.80 -11.36 -12.29
CA ARG A 104 -16.49 -12.65 -12.18
C ARG A 104 -17.61 -12.61 -11.15
N TYR A 105 -17.36 -12.01 -9.98
CA TYR A 105 -18.34 -11.93 -8.90
C TYR A 105 -19.58 -11.13 -9.33
N LEU A 106 -19.39 -9.95 -9.93
CA LEU A 106 -20.48 -9.12 -10.45
C LEU A 106 -21.37 -9.90 -11.44
N CYS A 107 -20.75 -10.54 -12.44
CA CYS A 107 -21.49 -11.26 -13.49
C CYS A 107 -22.14 -12.56 -12.99
N THR A 108 -21.62 -13.14 -11.91
CA THR A 108 -22.19 -14.37 -11.33
C THR A 108 -23.33 -14.06 -10.35
N GLN A 109 -23.19 -13.01 -9.55
CA GLN A 109 -24.18 -12.63 -8.54
C GLN A 109 -25.38 -11.88 -9.13
N GLN A 110 -25.15 -11.08 -10.17
CA GLN A 110 -26.20 -10.30 -10.84
C GLN A 110 -26.05 -10.42 -12.37
N PRO A 111 -26.25 -11.62 -12.96
CA PRO A 111 -26.05 -11.88 -14.39
C PRO A 111 -27.00 -11.09 -15.30
N SER A 112 -28.16 -10.64 -14.79
CA SER A 112 -29.09 -9.81 -15.53
C SER A 112 -28.66 -8.33 -15.63
N LYS A 113 -27.70 -7.92 -14.79
CA LYS A 113 -27.21 -6.54 -14.71
C LYS A 113 -25.80 -6.38 -15.26
N TYR A 114 -24.89 -7.31 -14.98
CA TYR A 114 -23.49 -7.21 -15.39
C TYR A 114 -23.17 -8.19 -16.51
N LEU A 115 -22.69 -7.64 -17.63
CA LEU A 115 -22.36 -8.40 -18.83
C LEU A 115 -20.85 -8.31 -19.08
N GLN A 116 -20.13 -9.42 -18.90
CA GLN A 116 -18.71 -9.46 -19.19
C GLN A 116 -18.44 -9.60 -20.69
N VAL A 117 -17.74 -8.62 -21.26
CA VAL A 117 -17.26 -8.67 -22.64
C VAL A 117 -15.80 -9.08 -22.62
N HIS A 118 -15.52 -10.29 -23.11
CA HIS A 118 -14.15 -10.79 -23.20
C HIS A 118 -13.44 -10.22 -24.42
N ALA A 119 -12.19 -9.81 -24.25
CA ALA A 119 -11.39 -9.34 -25.37
C ALA A 119 -11.22 -10.45 -26.44
N PRO A 120 -11.26 -10.11 -27.74
CA PRO A 120 -10.81 -11.01 -28.80
C PRO A 120 -9.37 -11.47 -28.58
N LEU A 121 -8.95 -12.48 -29.35
CA LEU A 121 -7.55 -12.92 -29.32
C LEU A 121 -6.61 -11.73 -29.61
N HIS A 122 -5.50 -11.63 -28.88
CA HIS A 122 -4.59 -10.47 -28.92
C HIS A 122 -4.07 -10.12 -30.31
N THR A 123 -4.02 -11.08 -31.23
CA THR A 123 -3.58 -10.91 -32.62
C THR A 123 -4.67 -10.30 -33.52
N ASP A 124 -5.90 -10.11 -33.01
CA ASP A 124 -7.07 -9.86 -33.84
C ASP A 124 -8.08 -8.90 -33.16
N LEU A 125 -7.56 -7.79 -32.63
CA LEU A 125 -8.32 -6.73 -31.94
C LEU A 125 -9.01 -5.75 -32.92
N THR A 126 -9.64 -6.28 -33.98
CA THR A 126 -10.38 -5.52 -34.99
C THR A 126 -11.77 -5.11 -34.50
N PHE A 127 -12.39 -4.14 -35.17
CA PHE A 127 -13.72 -3.66 -34.82
C PHE A 127 -14.75 -4.81 -34.88
N GLU A 128 -14.76 -5.57 -35.98
CA GLU A 128 -15.69 -6.68 -36.23
C GLU A 128 -15.62 -7.77 -35.15
N ASN A 129 -14.41 -8.07 -34.67
CA ASN A 129 -14.22 -9.05 -33.61
C ASN A 129 -14.67 -8.54 -32.25
N TRP A 130 -14.46 -7.25 -31.97
CA TRP A 130 -15.04 -6.63 -30.77
C TRP A 130 -16.56 -6.62 -30.82
N VAL A 131 -17.16 -6.33 -31.98
CA VAL A 131 -18.62 -6.45 -32.19
C VAL A 131 -19.10 -7.88 -31.94
N THR A 132 -18.38 -8.87 -32.46
CA THR A 132 -18.72 -10.30 -32.26
C THR A 132 -18.64 -10.70 -30.79
N ALA A 133 -17.56 -10.30 -30.10
CA ALA A 133 -17.39 -10.57 -28.67
C ALA A 133 -18.48 -9.90 -27.82
N PHE A 134 -18.87 -8.68 -28.17
CA PHE A 134 -19.95 -7.94 -27.54
C PHE A 134 -21.31 -8.62 -27.75
N LYS A 135 -21.68 -8.94 -28.99
CA LYS A 135 -22.95 -9.63 -29.30
C LYS A 135 -23.06 -10.96 -28.54
N LYS A 136 -21.98 -11.75 -28.53
CA LYS A 136 -21.91 -12.99 -27.75
C LYS A 136 -22.14 -12.78 -26.25
N ALA A 137 -21.67 -11.67 -25.69
CA ALA A 137 -21.90 -11.34 -24.29
C ALA A 137 -23.38 -11.00 -24.03
N VAL A 138 -24.03 -10.27 -24.95
CA VAL A 138 -25.46 -9.92 -24.88
C VAL A 138 -26.35 -11.15 -25.04
N GLU A 139 -26.12 -11.97 -26.07
CA GLU A 139 -26.88 -13.19 -26.38
C GLU A 139 -26.84 -14.21 -25.25
N LYS A 140 -25.68 -14.37 -24.61
CA LYS A 140 -25.52 -15.32 -23.50
C LYS A 140 -26.42 -15.00 -22.29
N HIS A 141 -26.86 -13.74 -22.16
CA HIS A 141 -27.59 -13.25 -20.99
C HIS A 141 -29.00 -12.74 -21.32
N SER A 142 -29.32 -12.52 -22.60
CA SER A 142 -30.63 -12.08 -23.09
C SER A 142 -31.31 -13.20 -23.88
N ILE A 143 -32.44 -13.72 -23.38
CA ILE A 143 -33.18 -14.84 -24.01
C ILE A 143 -33.88 -14.44 -25.33
N GLN A 144 -33.90 -13.14 -25.71
CA GLN A 144 -34.79 -12.64 -26.78
C GLN A 144 -34.18 -11.68 -27.81
N HIS A 145 -32.88 -11.41 -27.82
CA HIS A 145 -32.31 -10.41 -28.74
C HIS A 145 -31.33 -11.01 -29.76
N ASP A 146 -31.89 -11.53 -30.84
CA ASP A 146 -31.17 -11.79 -32.10
C ASP A 146 -31.14 -10.49 -32.93
N SER A 147 -30.58 -9.40 -32.38
CA SER A 147 -30.49 -8.13 -33.11
C SER A 147 -29.23 -8.11 -33.97
N ALA A 148 -29.39 -8.20 -35.29
CA ALA A 148 -28.28 -8.09 -36.24
C ALA A 148 -27.54 -6.73 -36.14
N ASP A 149 -28.19 -5.67 -35.64
CA ASP A 149 -27.62 -4.34 -35.46
C ASP A 149 -27.03 -4.13 -34.05
N ILE A 150 -25.80 -3.64 -34.00
CA ILE A 150 -25.11 -3.29 -32.75
C ILE A 150 -25.78 -2.12 -32.01
N SER A 151 -26.39 -1.19 -32.75
CA SER A 151 -27.03 -0.02 -32.16
C SER A 151 -28.25 -0.41 -31.33
N GLU A 152 -29.02 -1.38 -31.80
CA GLU A 152 -30.17 -1.94 -31.08
C GLU A 152 -29.73 -2.72 -29.83
N ALA A 153 -28.66 -3.51 -29.92
CA ALA A 153 -28.09 -4.18 -28.75
C ALA A 153 -27.61 -3.17 -27.67
N ILE A 154 -26.95 -2.07 -28.07
CA ILE A 154 -26.53 -1.01 -27.15
C ILE A 154 -27.76 -0.31 -26.52
N LYS A 155 -28.82 -0.06 -27.30
CA LYS A 155 -30.08 0.51 -26.79
C LYS A 155 -30.74 -0.41 -25.76
N SER A 156 -30.81 -1.72 -26.02
CA SER A 156 -31.36 -2.69 -25.07
C SER A 156 -30.60 -2.67 -23.75
N ILE A 157 -29.26 -2.78 -23.80
CA ILE A 157 -28.39 -2.70 -22.60
C ILE A 157 -28.60 -1.39 -21.84
N HIS A 158 -28.71 -0.28 -22.56
CA HIS A 158 -28.98 1.02 -21.95
C HIS A 158 -30.35 1.07 -21.25
N ASN A 159 -31.40 0.59 -21.92
CA ASN A 159 -32.78 0.64 -21.41
C ASN A 159 -33.00 -0.31 -20.22
N GLU A 160 -32.23 -1.39 -20.14
CA GLU A 160 -32.24 -2.34 -19.04
C GLU A 160 -31.30 -1.95 -17.89
N ASP A 161 -30.62 -0.80 -17.98
CA ASP A 161 -29.60 -0.36 -17.02
C ASP A 161 -28.54 -1.44 -16.75
N GLN A 162 -28.14 -2.15 -17.81
CA GLN A 162 -27.07 -3.13 -17.77
C GLN A 162 -25.70 -2.45 -17.84
N VAL A 163 -24.71 -3.09 -17.22
CA VAL A 163 -23.33 -2.63 -17.12
C VAL A 163 -22.44 -3.57 -17.92
N LEU A 164 -21.72 -3.03 -18.90
CA LEU A 164 -20.69 -3.75 -19.64
C LEU A 164 -19.40 -3.80 -18.82
N VAL A 165 -18.88 -4.99 -18.56
CA VAL A 165 -17.65 -5.20 -17.78
C VAL A 165 -16.53 -5.65 -18.71
N PHE A 166 -15.46 -4.85 -18.79
CA PHE A 166 -14.25 -5.17 -19.54
C PHE A 166 -13.08 -5.40 -18.60
N ASP A 167 -12.66 -6.66 -18.45
CA ASP A 167 -11.41 -7.01 -17.75
C ASP A 167 -10.23 -6.93 -18.73
N GLU A 168 -9.07 -6.50 -18.22
CA GLU A 168 -7.93 -6.08 -19.02
C GLU A 168 -8.30 -5.09 -20.16
N CYS A 169 -9.08 -4.07 -19.80
CA CYS A 169 -9.68 -3.12 -20.72
C CYS A 169 -8.68 -2.34 -21.58
N HIS A 170 -7.39 -2.32 -21.25
CA HIS A 170 -6.38 -1.71 -22.12
C HIS A 170 -6.36 -2.34 -23.52
N LEU A 171 -6.83 -3.57 -23.70
CA LEU A 171 -6.99 -4.19 -25.02
C LEU A 171 -8.06 -3.50 -25.87
N LEU A 172 -9.09 -2.95 -25.24
CA LEU A 172 -10.15 -2.18 -25.89
C LEU A 172 -9.57 -0.93 -26.57
N PHE A 173 -8.57 -0.27 -25.96
CA PHE A 173 -7.99 0.95 -26.51
C PHE A 173 -7.17 0.72 -27.78
N ALA A 174 -6.90 -0.55 -28.15
CA ALA A 174 -6.34 -0.88 -29.46
C ALA A 174 -7.35 -0.67 -30.61
N CYS A 175 -8.65 -0.64 -30.31
CA CYS A 175 -9.74 -0.33 -31.25
C CYS A 175 -10.52 0.91 -30.77
N PRO A 176 -10.02 2.13 -31.06
CA PRO A 176 -10.67 3.39 -30.72
C PRO A 176 -12.10 3.49 -31.26
N GLU A 177 -12.36 2.95 -32.45
CA GLU A 177 -13.67 3.04 -33.10
C GLU A 177 -14.75 2.36 -32.25
N PHE A 178 -14.46 1.15 -31.74
CA PHE A 178 -15.37 0.43 -30.84
C PHE A 178 -15.37 1.03 -29.43
N CYS A 179 -14.23 1.54 -28.95
CA CYS A 179 -14.16 2.18 -27.64
C CYS A 179 -14.98 3.49 -27.58
N GLU A 180 -14.91 4.32 -28.62
CA GLU A 180 -15.66 5.58 -28.74
C GLU A 180 -17.17 5.35 -28.72
N MET A 181 -17.63 4.30 -29.38
CA MET A 181 -19.04 3.90 -29.39
C MET A 181 -19.60 3.62 -27.97
N LEU A 182 -18.74 3.17 -27.03
CA LEU A 182 -19.12 2.87 -25.65
C LEU A 182 -18.92 4.05 -24.69
N THR A 183 -18.02 4.98 -25.03
CA THR A 183 -17.56 6.04 -24.13
C THR A 183 -18.17 7.41 -24.43
N LYS A 184 -18.61 7.62 -25.68
CA LYS A 184 -19.38 8.79 -26.11
C LYS A 184 -20.87 8.50 -26.04
N THR A 185 -21.68 9.54 -25.85
CA THR A 185 -23.14 9.42 -25.93
C THR A 185 -23.55 9.28 -27.40
N PRO A 186 -24.12 8.14 -27.82
CA PRO A 186 -24.63 7.99 -29.18
C PRO A 186 -25.83 8.93 -29.42
N SER A 187 -26.02 9.41 -30.64
CA SER A 187 -27.11 10.33 -31.00
C SER A 187 -28.51 9.77 -30.74
N TYR A 188 -28.64 8.44 -30.67
CA TYR A 188 -29.88 7.71 -30.44
C TYR A 188 -30.13 7.34 -28.97
N LEU A 189 -29.25 7.77 -28.05
CA LEU A 189 -29.43 7.59 -26.61
C LEU A 189 -29.40 8.93 -25.86
N PRO A 190 -30.16 9.06 -24.76
CA PRO A 190 -30.09 10.25 -23.92
C PRO A 190 -28.76 10.38 -23.17
N GLN A 191 -28.09 9.25 -22.93
CA GLN A 191 -26.80 9.16 -22.26
C GLN A 191 -26.04 7.91 -22.73
N ARG A 192 -24.72 7.91 -22.56
CA ARG A 192 -23.87 6.74 -22.85
C ARG A 192 -24.27 5.51 -22.00
N PRO A 193 -24.02 4.28 -22.48
CA PRO A 193 -24.25 3.06 -21.71
C PRO A 193 -23.35 3.00 -20.45
N MET A 194 -23.71 2.16 -19.48
CA MET A 194 -22.86 1.94 -18.32
C MET A 194 -21.71 0.98 -18.65
N VAL A 195 -20.48 1.38 -18.32
CA VAL A 195 -19.27 0.63 -18.64
C VAL A 195 -18.32 0.64 -17.44
N LEU A 196 -17.95 -0.55 -16.98
CA LEU A 196 -16.91 -0.77 -15.99
C LEU A 196 -15.64 -1.30 -16.68
N LEU A 197 -14.58 -0.49 -16.63
CA LEU A 197 -13.28 -0.80 -17.20
C LEU A 197 -12.32 -1.20 -16.08
N LEU A 198 -11.70 -2.38 -16.18
CA LEU A 198 -10.74 -2.88 -15.21
C LEU A 198 -9.41 -3.17 -15.90
N SER A 199 -8.31 -2.59 -15.42
CA SER A 199 -6.96 -3.03 -15.85
C SER A 199 -5.88 -2.59 -14.89
N ALA A 200 -4.68 -3.17 -14.99
CA ALA A 200 -3.49 -2.58 -14.38
C ALA A 200 -2.90 -1.44 -15.24
N VAL A 201 -3.25 -1.39 -16.53
CA VAL A 201 -2.54 -0.65 -17.58
C VAL A 201 -3.46 0.39 -18.20
N SER A 202 -2.88 1.55 -18.56
CA SER A 202 -3.60 2.65 -19.21
C SER A 202 -3.37 2.72 -20.72
N GLU A 203 -2.42 1.95 -21.27
CA GLU A 203 -2.05 1.97 -22.68
C GLU A 203 -2.23 0.62 -23.41
N ALA A 204 -2.61 0.69 -24.67
CA ALA A 204 -2.62 -0.42 -25.62
C ALA A 204 -1.46 -0.32 -26.62
N LYS A 205 -1.07 -1.45 -27.20
CA LYS A 205 -0.21 -1.50 -28.39
C LYS A 205 -1.04 -2.07 -29.54
N ARG A 206 -1.15 -1.32 -30.64
CA ARG A 206 -1.78 -1.81 -31.89
C ARG A 206 -0.87 -2.81 -32.61
N LEU A 207 -1.42 -3.56 -33.56
CA LEU A 207 -0.68 -4.47 -34.44
C LEU A 207 0.48 -3.78 -35.19
N GLN A 208 0.32 -2.49 -35.51
CA GLN A 208 1.35 -1.66 -36.17
C GLN A 208 2.40 -1.09 -35.20
N GLY A 209 2.38 -1.49 -33.92
CA GLY A 209 3.31 -1.02 -32.90
C GLY A 209 2.97 0.32 -32.24
N GLN A 210 2.02 1.09 -32.78
CA GLN A 210 1.59 2.36 -32.21
C GLN A 210 0.94 2.17 -30.83
N ILE A 211 1.39 2.97 -29.85
CA ILE A 211 0.82 2.99 -28.50
C ILE A 211 -0.36 3.94 -28.46
N ARG A 212 -1.49 3.46 -27.90
CA ARG A 212 -2.68 4.27 -27.64
C ARG A 212 -2.87 4.42 -26.15
N LEU A 213 -3.04 5.66 -25.69
CA LEU A 213 -3.34 5.98 -24.30
C LEU A 213 -4.82 5.74 -24.00
N THR A 214 -5.18 5.85 -22.72
CA THR A 214 -6.58 5.91 -22.29
C THR A 214 -7.29 7.06 -23.02
N PRO A 215 -8.43 6.82 -23.69
CA PRO A 215 -9.22 7.88 -24.31
C PRO A 215 -9.55 9.02 -23.34
N SER A 216 -9.51 10.26 -23.84
CA SER A 216 -9.80 11.48 -23.06
C SER A 216 -11.23 11.54 -22.53
N GLU A 217 -12.14 10.82 -23.19
CA GLU A 217 -13.56 10.69 -22.88
C GLU A 217 -13.80 9.92 -21.58
N ILE A 218 -12.82 9.12 -21.13
CA ILE A 218 -12.86 8.41 -19.87
C ILE A 218 -12.31 9.33 -18.78
N THR A 219 -13.20 10.15 -18.20
CA THR A 219 -12.86 11.13 -17.16
C THR A 219 -12.80 10.52 -15.76
N ASP A 220 -13.61 9.49 -15.52
CA ASP A 220 -13.81 8.89 -14.20
C ASP A 220 -12.82 7.76 -13.93
N LYS A 221 -11.59 8.17 -13.61
CA LYS A 221 -10.43 7.30 -13.38
C LYS A 221 -10.15 7.14 -11.90
N PHE A 222 -10.02 5.89 -11.45
CA PHE A 222 -9.82 5.55 -10.05
C PHE A 222 -8.71 4.54 -9.86
N MET A 223 -7.87 4.79 -8.87
CA MET A 223 -7.00 3.78 -8.31
C MET A 223 -7.81 2.99 -7.28
N TRP A 224 -7.98 1.70 -7.54
CA TRP A 224 -8.74 0.80 -6.68
C TRP A 224 -7.80 0.03 -5.76
N THR A 225 -7.97 0.26 -4.46
CA THR A 225 -7.31 -0.49 -3.40
C THR A 225 -8.37 -1.36 -2.73
N PRO A 226 -8.41 -2.68 -3.03
CA PRO A 226 -9.44 -3.55 -2.51
C PRO A 226 -9.47 -3.51 -0.97
N PRO A 227 -10.66 -3.47 -0.35
CA PRO A 227 -10.77 -3.26 1.08
C PRO A 227 -10.20 -4.45 1.84
N VAL A 228 -9.65 -4.16 3.02
CA VAL A 228 -9.23 -5.18 3.98
C VAL A 228 -10.51 -5.74 4.63
N PRO A 229 -10.79 -7.04 4.48
CA PRO A 229 -12.02 -7.62 5.00
C PRO A 229 -12.00 -7.73 6.53
N SER A 230 -13.20 -7.90 7.11
CA SER A 230 -13.31 -8.30 8.52
C SER A 230 -12.61 -9.64 8.75
N PRO A 231 -11.63 -9.72 9.68
CA PRO A 231 -10.92 -10.96 9.99
C PRO A 231 -11.84 -12.10 10.43
N SER A 232 -12.95 -11.78 11.11
CA SER A 232 -13.93 -12.77 11.57
C SER A 232 -14.55 -13.56 10.42
N VAL A 233 -14.90 -12.88 9.32
CA VAL A 233 -15.51 -13.51 8.13
C VAL A 233 -14.52 -14.43 7.42
N LEU A 234 -13.23 -14.09 7.46
CA LEU A 234 -12.19 -14.92 6.84
C LEU A 234 -11.76 -16.10 7.71
N ALA A 235 -11.83 -16.00 9.03
CA ALA A 235 -11.40 -17.07 9.93
C ALA A 235 -12.15 -18.38 9.65
N ASP A 236 -13.46 -18.33 9.47
CA ASP A 236 -14.28 -19.51 9.18
C ASP A 236 -13.99 -20.08 7.78
N GLN A 237 -13.80 -19.22 6.78
CA GLN A 237 -13.47 -19.65 5.41
C GLN A 237 -12.08 -20.29 5.34
N LEU A 238 -11.09 -19.71 6.03
CA LEU A 238 -9.74 -20.24 6.14
C LEU A 238 -9.74 -21.59 6.87
N ALA A 239 -10.50 -21.72 7.94
CA ALA A 239 -10.66 -23.00 8.65
C ALA A 239 -11.25 -24.08 7.72
N ALA A 240 -12.24 -23.73 6.89
CA ALA A 240 -12.79 -24.63 5.87
C ALA A 240 -11.79 -24.98 4.76
N ALA A 241 -10.76 -24.16 4.57
CA ALA A 241 -9.59 -24.44 3.74
C ALA A 241 -8.41 -25.04 4.53
N SER A 242 -8.64 -25.60 5.72
CA SER A 242 -7.62 -26.23 6.57
C SER A 242 -6.50 -25.29 7.07
N VAL A 243 -6.79 -23.99 7.16
CA VAL A 243 -5.91 -22.95 7.72
C VAL A 243 -6.54 -22.42 9.01
N GLY A 244 -5.95 -22.72 10.17
CA GLY A 244 -6.44 -22.25 11.46
C GLY A 244 -5.70 -21.00 11.93
N LEU A 245 -6.33 -19.83 11.89
CA LEU A 245 -5.74 -18.57 12.37
C LEU A 245 -6.75 -17.81 13.24
N SER A 246 -6.26 -17.20 14.31
CA SER A 246 -6.99 -16.17 15.06
C SER A 246 -7.18 -14.89 14.22
N GLU A 247 -8.16 -14.06 14.59
CA GLU A 247 -8.44 -12.80 13.89
C GLU A 247 -7.23 -11.86 13.83
N ASP A 248 -6.46 -11.76 14.91
CA ASP A 248 -5.27 -10.90 14.97
C ASP A 248 -4.11 -11.46 14.14
N ALA A 249 -3.99 -12.79 14.03
CA ALA A 249 -3.06 -13.40 13.09
C ALA A 249 -3.46 -13.11 11.63
N ILE A 250 -4.75 -13.14 11.29
CA ILE A 250 -5.24 -12.75 9.96
C ILE A 250 -4.89 -11.29 9.65
N LYS A 251 -5.13 -10.37 10.59
CA LYS A 251 -4.74 -8.95 10.44
C LYS A 251 -3.24 -8.81 10.18
N PHE A 252 -2.42 -9.54 10.93
CA PHE A 252 -0.98 -9.55 10.73
C PHE A 252 -0.59 -10.00 9.32
N PHE A 253 -1.12 -11.13 8.85
CA PHE A 253 -0.82 -11.64 7.52
C PHE A 253 -1.31 -10.70 6.40
N PHE A 254 -2.45 -10.02 6.57
CA PHE A 254 -2.83 -8.99 5.60
C PHE A 254 -1.82 -7.85 5.56
N GLN A 255 -1.39 -7.34 6.73
CA GLN A 255 -0.47 -6.22 6.80
C GLN A 255 0.93 -6.58 6.26
N ILE A 256 1.45 -7.76 6.59
CA ILE A 256 2.75 -8.21 6.07
C ILE A 256 2.72 -8.48 4.58
N CYS A 257 1.55 -8.83 4.03
CA CYS A 257 1.29 -8.96 2.61
C CYS A 257 0.88 -7.63 1.94
N ALA A 258 1.07 -6.48 2.59
CA ALA A 258 0.74 -5.15 2.05
C ALA A 258 -0.74 -4.95 1.70
N GLY A 259 -1.67 -5.69 2.32
CA GLY A 259 -3.08 -5.72 1.93
C GLY A 259 -3.34 -6.44 0.59
N HIS A 260 -2.31 -7.00 -0.04
CA HIS A 260 -2.42 -7.55 -1.39
C HIS A 260 -3.01 -8.97 -1.40
N ARG A 261 -4.21 -9.12 -1.98
CA ARG A 261 -4.99 -10.37 -1.96
C ARG A 261 -4.23 -11.58 -2.49
N GLY A 262 -3.59 -11.47 -3.66
CA GLY A 262 -2.81 -12.58 -4.24
C GLY A 262 -1.59 -13.00 -3.40
N ILE A 263 -0.95 -12.07 -2.70
CA ILE A 263 0.19 -12.36 -1.82
C ILE A 263 -0.31 -13.01 -0.53
N PHE A 264 -1.42 -12.50 0.01
CA PHE A 264 -2.09 -13.08 1.17
C PHE A 264 -2.49 -14.54 0.95
N MET A 265 -3.09 -14.88 -0.21
CA MET A 265 -3.46 -16.28 -0.49
C MET A 265 -2.26 -17.23 -0.61
N ARG A 266 -1.10 -16.72 -1.04
CA ARG A 266 0.18 -17.47 -1.03
C ARG A 266 0.71 -17.65 0.39
N ALA A 267 0.63 -16.62 1.23
CA ALA A 267 0.94 -16.74 2.65
C ALA A 267 0.06 -17.78 3.36
N MET A 268 -1.24 -17.81 3.05
CA MET A 268 -2.16 -18.81 3.61
C MET A 268 -1.84 -20.23 3.15
N ALA A 269 -1.37 -20.41 1.91
CA ALA A 269 -0.91 -21.71 1.43
C ALA A 269 0.34 -22.20 2.19
N TRP A 270 1.24 -21.28 2.53
CA TRP A 270 2.39 -21.58 3.40
C TRP A 270 1.95 -21.97 4.82
N VAL A 271 1.01 -21.23 5.43
CA VAL A 271 0.44 -21.59 6.74
C VAL A 271 -0.20 -22.98 6.68
N GLN A 272 -0.96 -23.25 5.62
CA GLN A 272 -1.61 -24.56 5.41
C GLN A 272 -0.58 -25.70 5.39
N ASP A 273 0.52 -25.53 4.64
CA ASP A 273 1.60 -26.51 4.55
C ASP A 273 2.30 -26.73 5.91
N LYS A 274 2.63 -25.63 6.60
CA LYS A 274 3.23 -25.69 7.94
C LYS A 274 2.33 -26.42 8.93
N GLN A 275 1.06 -26.04 9.01
CA GLN A 275 0.09 -26.67 9.90
C GLN A 275 -0.14 -28.14 9.56
N LYS A 276 -0.10 -28.52 8.28
CA LYS A 276 -0.18 -29.92 7.85
C LYS A 276 1.02 -30.73 8.34
N LYS A 277 2.24 -30.20 8.20
CA LYS A 277 3.48 -30.86 8.67
C LYS A 277 3.49 -31.09 10.18
N HIS A 278 2.98 -30.13 10.97
CA HIS A 278 2.90 -30.26 12.43
C HIS A 278 1.79 -31.22 12.93
N ARG A 279 0.81 -31.57 12.09
CA ARG A 279 -0.35 -32.37 12.51
C ARG A 279 -0.19 -33.88 12.34
N GLY A 280 0.80 -34.36 11.59
CA GLY A 280 0.82 -35.77 11.15
C GLY A 280 -0.45 -36.15 10.37
N GLN A 281 -0.56 -37.42 9.95
CA GLN A 281 -1.79 -37.92 9.30
C GLN A 281 -2.90 -38.12 10.36
N GLY A 282 -3.72 -37.09 10.61
CA GLY A 282 -4.93 -37.21 11.45
C GLY A 282 -5.11 -36.18 12.57
N GLY A 283 -4.17 -35.26 12.77
CA GLY A 283 -4.24 -34.25 13.83
C GLY A 283 -5.31 -33.17 13.61
N ARG A 284 -5.92 -32.69 14.71
CA ARG A 284 -6.90 -31.59 14.74
C ARG A 284 -6.31 -30.29 14.17
N LEU A 285 -7.18 -29.45 13.59
CA LEU A 285 -6.80 -28.11 13.14
C LEU A 285 -6.27 -27.27 14.32
N VAL A 286 -4.93 -27.12 14.43
CA VAL A 286 -4.28 -26.17 15.34
C VAL A 286 -4.47 -24.75 14.79
N GLU A 287 -5.08 -23.89 15.60
CA GLU A 287 -5.23 -22.46 15.34
C GLU A 287 -3.97 -21.72 15.79
N TRP A 288 -3.42 -20.83 14.95
CA TRP A 288 -2.31 -19.97 15.36
C TRP A 288 -2.80 -18.64 15.95
N THR A 289 -2.28 -18.29 17.13
CA THR A 289 -2.40 -16.93 17.66
C THR A 289 -1.52 -15.96 16.87
N ALA A 290 -1.71 -14.65 17.07
CA ALA A 290 -0.85 -13.64 16.45
C ALA A 290 0.63 -13.84 16.82
N GLU A 291 0.93 -14.16 18.08
CA GLU A 291 2.29 -14.40 18.58
C GLU A 291 2.94 -15.63 17.93
N GLN A 292 2.16 -16.70 17.74
CA GLN A 292 2.63 -17.89 17.04
C GLN A 292 2.91 -17.59 15.57
N ALA A 293 2.01 -16.87 14.89
CA ALA A 293 2.22 -16.42 13.53
C ALA A 293 3.48 -15.53 13.41
N TYR A 294 3.71 -14.63 14.36
CA TYR A 294 4.93 -13.82 14.42
C TYR A 294 6.18 -14.68 14.54
N GLY A 295 6.17 -15.65 15.45
CA GLY A 295 7.29 -16.57 15.67
C GLY A 295 7.64 -17.38 14.43
N GLU A 296 6.64 -17.98 13.79
CA GLU A 296 6.80 -18.80 12.58
C GLU A 296 7.30 -17.98 11.39
N VAL A 297 6.69 -16.82 11.14
CA VAL A 297 7.11 -15.93 10.05
C VAL A 297 8.53 -15.44 10.30
N LYS A 298 8.86 -15.05 11.53
CA LYS A 298 10.21 -14.60 11.88
C LYS A 298 11.27 -15.68 11.63
N LEU A 299 11.03 -16.91 12.09
CA LEU A 299 11.95 -18.03 11.85
C LEU A 299 12.13 -18.29 10.35
N ALA A 300 11.04 -18.22 9.58
CA ALA A 300 11.07 -18.45 8.14
C ALA A 300 11.55 -17.24 7.31
N TRP A 301 11.75 -16.07 7.93
CA TRP A 301 12.28 -14.85 7.29
C TRP A 301 13.75 -14.59 7.65
N ALA A 302 14.32 -15.25 8.67
CA ALA A 302 15.62 -14.91 9.26
C ALA A 302 16.78 -14.74 8.26
N ASP A 303 16.80 -15.53 7.19
CA ASP A 303 17.87 -15.48 6.18
C ASP A 303 17.65 -14.40 5.10
N GLU A 304 16.49 -13.72 5.11
CA GLU A 304 16.05 -12.74 4.09
C GLU A 304 16.16 -13.26 2.65
N ASP A 305 16.16 -14.58 2.50
CA ASP A 305 16.41 -15.24 1.23
C ASP A 305 15.11 -15.56 0.49
N TRP A 306 14.81 -14.67 -0.46
CA TRP A 306 13.73 -14.82 -1.42
C TRP A 306 13.92 -16.00 -2.39
N THR A 307 15.15 -16.52 -2.52
CA THR A 307 15.47 -17.62 -3.46
C THR A 307 15.26 -19.00 -2.85
N ASN A 308 15.12 -19.11 -1.52
CA ASN A 308 14.82 -20.38 -0.86
C ASN A 308 13.32 -20.71 -0.99
N PRO A 309 12.90 -21.71 -1.79
CA PRO A 309 11.48 -22.01 -2.03
C PRO A 309 10.76 -22.52 -0.77
N ASN A 310 11.49 -22.95 0.26
CA ASN A 310 10.93 -23.44 1.52
C ASN A 310 10.79 -22.33 2.58
N SER A 311 11.35 -21.14 2.33
CA SER A 311 11.22 -19.99 3.22
C SER A 311 9.85 -19.31 3.06
N PHE A 312 9.43 -18.51 4.03
CA PHE A 312 8.19 -17.72 3.89
C PHE A 312 8.27 -16.81 2.65
N LEU A 313 9.42 -16.18 2.44
CA LEU A 313 9.68 -15.31 1.29
C LEU A 313 9.62 -16.07 -0.04
N GLY A 314 10.15 -17.30 -0.10
CA GLY A 314 10.05 -18.14 -1.30
C GLY A 314 8.61 -18.49 -1.67
N TRP A 315 7.76 -18.75 -0.66
CA TRP A 315 6.33 -18.95 -0.87
C TRP A 315 5.62 -17.69 -1.37
N LEU A 316 5.96 -16.53 -0.79
CA LEU A 316 5.44 -15.25 -1.27
C LEU A 316 5.88 -14.97 -2.72
N ALA A 317 7.14 -15.28 -3.07
CA ALA A 317 7.68 -15.10 -4.41
C ALA A 317 6.90 -15.88 -5.49
N ALA A 318 6.16 -16.93 -5.13
CA ALA A 318 5.29 -17.63 -6.08
C ALA A 318 4.01 -16.83 -6.44
N ALA A 319 3.75 -15.69 -5.81
CA ALA A 319 2.69 -14.77 -6.20
C ALA A 319 3.06 -14.02 -7.48
N ARG A 320 2.15 -13.95 -8.46
CA ARG A 320 2.32 -13.13 -9.67
C ARG A 320 2.51 -11.63 -9.36
N ALA A 321 2.05 -11.20 -8.18
CA ALA A 321 2.25 -9.84 -7.67
C ALA A 321 3.67 -9.55 -7.16
N ILE A 322 4.51 -10.58 -7.03
CA ILE A 322 5.91 -10.45 -6.60
C ILE A 322 6.84 -10.91 -7.73
N ARG A 323 6.69 -12.15 -8.21
CA ARG A 323 7.50 -12.66 -9.32
C ARG A 323 6.70 -12.59 -10.62
N VAL A 324 7.21 -11.79 -11.54
CA VAL A 324 6.64 -11.60 -12.87
C VAL A 324 6.93 -12.82 -13.76
N ASN A 325 5.92 -13.22 -14.54
CA ASN A 325 6.00 -14.33 -15.49
C ASN A 325 6.29 -13.84 -16.93
N GLY A 326 6.49 -14.79 -17.86
CA GLY A 326 6.67 -14.52 -19.28
C GLY A 326 8.08 -14.03 -19.61
N HIS A 327 8.20 -13.01 -20.47
CA HIS A 327 9.49 -12.49 -20.93
C HIS A 327 10.45 -12.11 -19.78
N TYR A 328 9.92 -11.52 -18.71
CA TYR A 328 10.70 -11.11 -17.54
C TYR A 328 10.89 -12.20 -16.48
N ALA A 329 10.49 -13.45 -16.78
CA ALA A 329 10.86 -14.58 -15.93
C ALA A 329 12.38 -14.83 -15.98
N ASN A 330 13.03 -14.49 -17.10
CA ASN A 330 14.49 -14.33 -17.16
C ASN A 330 14.87 -12.96 -16.59
N LEU A 331 15.69 -12.96 -15.52
CA LEU A 331 16.15 -11.74 -14.85
C LEU A 331 17.06 -10.87 -15.73
N GLU A 332 17.70 -11.45 -16.75
CA GLU A 332 18.53 -10.71 -17.72
C GLU A 332 17.68 -9.79 -18.61
N ASN A 333 16.43 -10.17 -18.86
CA ASN A 333 15.49 -9.38 -19.67
C ASN A 333 14.92 -8.17 -18.90
N ILE A 334 15.21 -8.04 -17.61
CA ILE A 334 14.69 -6.93 -16.80
C ILE A 334 15.45 -5.65 -17.16
N PRO A 335 14.73 -4.57 -17.54
CA PRO A 335 15.35 -3.34 -18.00
C PRO A 335 16.00 -2.56 -16.85
N GLN A 336 17.10 -1.87 -17.13
CA GLN A 336 17.87 -1.08 -16.16
C GLN A 336 17.02 -0.02 -15.46
N GLN A 337 16.06 0.60 -16.16
CA GLN A 337 15.17 1.62 -15.59
C GLN A 337 14.32 1.05 -14.45
N LEU A 338 14.01 -0.26 -14.46
CA LEU A 338 13.36 -0.86 -13.29
C LEU A 338 14.30 -0.82 -12.08
N PHE A 339 15.60 -1.04 -12.25
CA PHE A 339 16.56 -1.01 -11.15
C PHE A 339 16.68 0.38 -10.56
N GLU A 340 16.69 1.40 -11.41
CA GLU A 340 16.68 2.79 -10.99
C GLU A 340 15.42 3.10 -10.19
N ILE A 341 14.23 2.66 -10.63
CA ILE A 341 12.99 2.84 -9.85
C ILE A 341 13.04 2.08 -8.53
N LEU A 342 13.53 0.84 -8.57
CA LEU A 342 13.65 0.02 -7.38
C LEU A 342 14.59 0.68 -6.39
N CYS A 343 15.70 1.28 -6.81
CA CYS A 343 16.65 1.88 -5.87
C CYS A 343 16.20 3.30 -5.49
N SER A 344 15.96 4.16 -6.47
CA SER A 344 15.75 5.59 -6.32
C SER A 344 14.29 5.99 -6.05
N GLY A 345 13.35 5.05 -6.16
CA GLY A 345 11.93 5.28 -5.96
C GLY A 345 11.19 5.71 -7.23
N ALA A 346 9.94 6.15 -7.05
CA ALA A 346 9.04 6.43 -8.16
C ALA A 346 9.51 7.57 -9.08
N THR A 347 9.26 7.44 -10.37
CA THR A 347 9.68 8.41 -11.41
C THR A 347 8.53 8.73 -12.36
N SER A 348 8.54 9.94 -12.91
CA SER A 348 7.68 10.36 -14.04
C SER A 348 8.36 10.17 -15.40
N ASN A 349 9.67 9.91 -15.42
CA ASN A 349 10.50 9.95 -16.61
C ASN A 349 10.66 8.54 -17.20
N LEU A 350 9.55 7.96 -17.67
CA LEU A 350 9.57 6.67 -18.36
C LEU A 350 9.02 6.84 -19.78
N ASP A 351 9.73 6.22 -20.72
CA ASP A 351 9.21 6.01 -22.06
C ASP A 351 7.85 5.27 -22.00
N SER A 352 6.94 5.62 -22.90
CA SER A 352 5.58 5.10 -22.90
C SER A 352 5.51 3.59 -23.17
N GLU A 353 6.40 3.06 -24.03
CA GLU A 353 6.45 1.62 -24.31
C GLU A 353 6.96 0.85 -23.09
N LEU A 354 8.05 1.33 -22.51
CA LEU A 354 8.63 0.73 -21.31
C LEU A 354 7.65 0.77 -20.13
N ARG A 355 7.01 1.92 -19.90
CA ARG A 355 5.99 2.10 -18.86
C ARG A 355 4.84 1.12 -19.03
N ARG A 356 4.29 1.00 -20.25
CA ARG A 356 3.23 0.05 -20.57
C ARG A 356 3.68 -1.37 -20.26
N ASN A 357 4.82 -1.80 -20.80
CA ASN A 357 5.32 -3.16 -20.65
C ASN A 357 5.53 -3.52 -19.17
N LEU A 358 6.21 -2.67 -18.41
CA LEU A 358 6.43 -2.90 -16.97
C LEU A 358 5.12 -2.95 -16.17
N THR A 359 4.12 -2.16 -16.55
CA THR A 359 2.80 -2.17 -15.90
C THR A 359 1.99 -3.43 -16.24
N VAL A 360 1.96 -3.85 -17.52
CA VAL A 360 1.27 -5.09 -17.97
C VAL A 360 1.78 -6.30 -17.18
N HIS A 361 3.09 -6.33 -16.98
CA HIS A 361 3.76 -7.40 -16.27
C HIS A 361 3.67 -7.29 -14.75
N GLY A 362 3.16 -6.17 -14.21
CA GLY A 362 2.88 -5.99 -12.78
C GLY A 362 4.04 -5.40 -11.96
N PHE A 363 5.11 -4.94 -12.60
CA PHE A 363 6.22 -4.28 -11.92
C PHE A 363 5.83 -2.93 -11.36
N LEU A 364 5.14 -2.12 -12.18
CA LEU A 364 4.87 -0.72 -11.88
C LEU A 364 3.38 -0.42 -11.73
N LEU A 365 3.08 0.59 -10.93
CA LEU A 365 1.76 1.17 -10.75
C LEU A 365 1.90 2.69 -10.54
N PRO A 366 0.90 3.51 -10.92
CA PRO A 366 0.88 4.91 -10.52
C PRO A 366 0.93 5.08 -9.01
N VAL A 367 1.69 6.07 -8.55
CA VAL A 367 1.79 6.41 -7.13
C VAL A 367 0.73 7.43 -6.78
N VAL A 368 -0.20 7.01 -5.94
CA VAL A 368 -1.26 7.85 -5.36
C VAL A 368 -0.79 8.40 -4.04
N GLU A 369 -0.87 9.72 -3.86
CA GLU A 369 -0.59 10.37 -2.59
C GLU A 369 -1.89 10.56 -1.80
N GLY A 370 -1.84 10.32 -0.49
CA GLY A 370 -2.73 11.03 0.43
C GLY A 370 -4.15 10.51 0.66
N ASN A 371 -4.53 9.27 0.31
CA ASN A 371 -5.80 8.75 0.81
C ASN A 371 -5.84 7.22 0.95
N ALA A 372 -6.54 6.73 1.97
CA ALA A 372 -6.70 5.30 2.28
C ALA A 372 -8.05 4.73 1.80
N ASP A 373 -8.81 5.53 1.04
CA ASP A 373 -10.10 5.12 0.49
C ASP A 373 -9.94 3.98 -0.53
N GLU A 374 -10.98 3.15 -0.66
CA GLU A 374 -11.00 2.06 -1.62
C GLU A 374 -10.87 2.55 -3.07
N PHE A 375 -11.59 3.63 -3.40
CA PHE A 375 -11.59 4.24 -4.73
C PHE A 375 -11.00 5.64 -4.63
N VAL A 376 -9.75 5.79 -5.04
CA VAL A 376 -9.09 7.10 -5.05
C VAL A 376 -9.13 7.67 -6.47
N PRO A 377 -9.83 8.79 -6.72
CA PRO A 377 -9.79 9.46 -8.01
C PRO A 377 -8.33 9.81 -8.36
N TYR A 378 -7.89 9.41 -9.55
CA TYR A 378 -6.52 9.67 -9.98
C TYR A 378 -6.39 9.68 -11.49
N ASP A 379 -5.94 10.80 -12.03
CA ASP A 379 -5.63 10.92 -13.45
C ASP A 379 -4.17 10.55 -13.75
N TRP A 380 -3.94 9.28 -14.07
CA TRP A 380 -2.62 8.79 -14.50
C TRP A 380 -2.19 9.27 -15.89
N SER A 381 -3.05 10.00 -16.61
CA SER A 381 -2.70 10.65 -17.86
C SER A 381 -2.10 12.05 -17.65
N ALA A 382 -2.20 12.60 -16.43
CA ALA A 382 -1.70 13.92 -16.12
C ALA A 382 -0.17 14.01 -16.28
N VAL A 383 0.30 15.18 -16.76
CA VAL A 383 1.74 15.47 -16.86
C VAL A 383 2.37 15.37 -15.47
N GLY A 384 3.44 14.59 -15.35
CA GLY A 384 4.13 14.35 -14.08
C GLY A 384 3.57 13.20 -13.25
N ALA A 385 2.57 12.43 -13.74
CA ALA A 385 2.14 11.19 -13.10
C ALA A 385 3.35 10.26 -12.90
N ARG A 386 3.58 9.85 -11.65
CA ARG A 386 4.74 9.04 -11.25
C ARG A 386 4.38 7.57 -11.14
N TYR A 387 5.33 6.72 -11.50
CA TYR A 387 5.22 5.27 -11.44
C TYR A 387 6.29 4.73 -10.50
N GLY A 388 5.87 3.85 -9.59
CA GLY A 388 6.75 3.17 -8.64
C GLY A 388 6.50 1.67 -8.66
N ALA A 389 7.30 0.91 -7.91
CA ALA A 389 7.07 -0.52 -7.72
C ALA A 389 5.65 -0.77 -7.20
N SER A 390 4.96 -1.75 -7.79
CA SER A 390 3.55 -2.04 -7.49
C SER A 390 3.31 -2.45 -6.04
N THR A 391 4.29 -3.08 -5.40
CA THR A 391 4.30 -3.37 -3.97
C THR A 391 5.73 -3.29 -3.41
N HIS A 392 5.86 -2.99 -2.12
CA HIS A 392 7.16 -2.99 -1.44
C HIS A 392 7.78 -4.41 -1.35
N LEU A 393 6.94 -5.46 -1.32
CA LEU A 393 7.41 -6.85 -1.33
C LEU A 393 8.01 -7.24 -2.68
N LEU A 394 7.38 -6.83 -3.79
CA LEU A 394 7.97 -6.97 -5.13
C LEU A 394 9.32 -6.25 -5.20
N ALA A 395 9.39 -5.03 -4.67
CA ALA A 395 10.64 -4.28 -4.66
C ALA A 395 11.73 -5.01 -3.85
N SER A 396 11.39 -5.52 -2.66
CA SER A 396 12.29 -6.31 -1.82
C SER A 396 12.79 -7.58 -2.53
N TYR A 397 11.89 -8.33 -3.16
CA TYR A 397 12.22 -9.51 -3.95
C TYR A 397 13.21 -9.18 -5.06
N TYR A 398 12.89 -8.22 -5.93
CA TYR A 398 13.74 -7.90 -7.08
C TYR A 398 15.09 -7.33 -6.66
N ARG A 399 15.17 -6.50 -5.61
CA ARG A 399 16.47 -6.07 -5.10
C ARG A 399 17.31 -7.26 -4.60
N CYS A 400 16.70 -8.23 -3.91
CA CYS A 400 17.41 -9.42 -3.44
C CYS A 400 17.95 -10.26 -4.62
N VAL A 401 17.10 -10.62 -5.58
CA VAL A 401 17.51 -11.50 -6.68
C VAL A 401 18.47 -10.80 -7.65
N LEU A 402 18.24 -9.52 -7.96
CA LEU A 402 19.09 -8.76 -8.87
C LEU A 402 20.44 -8.42 -8.25
N LYS A 403 20.51 -8.22 -6.93
CA LYS A 403 21.79 -8.13 -6.22
C LYS A 403 22.61 -9.40 -6.41
N LYS A 404 21.98 -10.59 -6.29
CA LYS A 404 22.66 -11.88 -6.48
C LYS A 404 23.04 -12.16 -7.94
N THR A 405 22.20 -11.80 -8.90
CA THR A 405 22.40 -12.19 -10.31
C THR A 405 23.12 -11.16 -11.16
N ARG A 406 22.96 -9.86 -10.86
CA ARG A 406 23.52 -8.73 -11.62
C ARG A 406 24.46 -7.86 -10.78
N ASN A 407 24.85 -8.30 -9.59
CA ASN A 407 25.76 -7.57 -8.68
C ASN A 407 25.33 -6.11 -8.45
N LEU A 408 24.03 -5.90 -8.27
CA LEU A 408 23.48 -4.56 -8.03
C LEU A 408 23.94 -4.04 -6.66
N GLU A 409 24.67 -2.92 -6.67
CA GLU A 409 25.05 -2.18 -5.47
C GLU A 409 24.21 -0.90 -5.35
N VAL A 410 23.71 -0.63 -4.14
CA VAL A 410 22.97 0.58 -3.80
C VAL A 410 23.92 1.49 -3.03
N ASP A 411 24.30 2.60 -3.63
CA ASP A 411 25.12 3.63 -2.98
C ASP A 411 24.22 4.71 -2.38
N VAL A 412 24.34 4.94 -1.06
CA VAL A 412 23.57 5.93 -0.34
C VAL A 412 24.49 7.08 0.03
N SER A 413 24.07 8.31 -0.28
CA SER A 413 24.82 9.52 0.07
C SER A 413 25.22 9.52 1.55
N MET A 414 26.50 9.70 1.84
CA MET A 414 27.01 9.77 3.21
C MET A 414 26.84 11.17 3.84
N GLU A 415 26.42 12.14 3.03
CA GLU A 415 26.09 13.50 3.47
C GLU A 415 24.81 13.51 4.27
N VAL A 416 24.96 13.46 5.59
CA VAL A 416 23.85 13.55 6.53
C VAL A 416 23.80 14.97 7.06
N SER A 417 22.60 15.55 7.14
CA SER A 417 22.37 16.91 7.65
C SER A 417 21.88 16.94 9.10
N SER A 418 21.22 15.88 9.57
CA SER A 418 20.64 15.80 10.90
C SER A 418 20.44 14.34 11.37
N GLY A 419 20.12 14.12 12.64
CA GLY A 419 19.72 12.81 13.16
C GLY A 419 18.41 12.31 12.54
N THR A 420 17.46 13.21 12.26
CA THR A 420 16.25 12.87 11.49
C THR A 420 16.60 12.42 10.07
N ASP A 421 17.52 13.11 9.40
CA ASP A 421 17.99 12.74 8.05
C ASP A 421 18.66 11.36 8.03
N LEU A 422 19.49 11.06 9.04
CA LEU A 422 20.07 9.72 9.22
C LEU A 422 18.98 8.64 9.38
N LEU A 423 17.96 8.90 10.20
CA LEU A 423 16.84 7.98 10.39
C LEU A 423 16.07 7.72 9.09
N LEU A 424 15.82 8.76 8.29
CA LEU A 424 15.10 8.63 7.01
C LEU A 424 15.83 7.76 5.97
N ARG A 425 17.14 7.59 6.12
CA ARG A 425 17.94 6.65 5.33
C ARG A 425 17.81 5.21 5.82
N ALA A 426 17.64 5.00 7.14
CA ALA A 426 17.49 3.67 7.74
C ALA A 426 16.06 3.11 7.71
N LEU A 427 15.04 3.95 7.95
CA LEU A 427 13.63 3.54 8.04
C LEU A 427 13.11 2.68 6.87
N PRO A 428 13.48 2.97 5.61
CA PRO A 428 13.05 2.16 4.47
C PRO A 428 13.49 0.69 4.55
N TYR A 429 14.55 0.39 5.30
CA TYR A 429 15.07 -0.96 5.51
C TYR A 429 14.63 -1.57 6.85
N LEU A 430 13.93 -0.82 7.69
CA LEU A 430 13.54 -1.20 9.05
C LEU A 430 12.25 -2.06 9.06
N HIS A 431 12.26 -3.14 8.27
CA HIS A 431 11.12 -4.04 8.11
C HIS A 431 10.97 -5.05 9.28
N PHE A 432 9.85 -5.79 9.31
CA PHE A 432 9.47 -6.70 10.41
C PHE A 432 10.61 -7.59 10.91
N ALA A 433 11.21 -8.38 10.01
CA ALA A 433 12.26 -9.31 10.38
C ALA A 433 13.52 -8.64 10.94
N LYS A 434 13.84 -7.41 10.52
CA LYS A 434 14.97 -6.65 11.09
C LYS A 434 14.70 -6.23 12.52
N VAL A 435 13.53 -5.62 12.76
CA VAL A 435 13.14 -5.16 14.09
C VAL A 435 12.97 -6.34 15.05
N VAL A 436 12.27 -7.40 14.63
CA VAL A 436 11.99 -8.55 15.50
C VAL A 436 13.20 -9.50 15.59
N GLY A 437 14.07 -9.55 14.57
CA GLY A 437 15.23 -10.43 14.51
C GLY A 437 16.44 -9.95 15.31
N GLY A 438 16.66 -8.64 15.39
CA GLY A 438 17.92 -8.04 15.85
C GLY A 438 18.38 -8.41 17.27
N VAL A 439 17.49 -8.86 18.17
CA VAL A 439 17.83 -8.99 19.60
C VAL A 439 17.69 -10.40 20.16
N ILE A 440 17.14 -11.34 19.40
CA ILE A 440 16.66 -12.60 19.98
C ILE A 440 17.77 -13.65 20.16
N LEU A 441 18.97 -13.49 19.60
CA LEU A 441 20.00 -14.54 19.72
C LEU A 441 20.93 -14.42 20.94
N GLN A 442 20.91 -13.34 21.72
CA GLN A 442 21.96 -13.15 22.77
C GLN A 442 21.48 -12.70 24.16
N ASN A 443 20.22 -12.30 24.38
CA ASN A 443 19.78 -11.81 25.71
C ASN A 443 18.47 -12.45 26.20
N ALA A 444 18.57 -13.36 27.17
CA ALA A 444 17.45 -14.08 27.77
C ALA A 444 16.42 -13.16 28.48
N ARG A 445 16.81 -11.97 28.95
CA ARG A 445 15.86 -10.98 29.52
C ARG A 445 15.02 -10.33 28.44
N VAL A 446 15.62 -10.01 27.28
CA VAL A 446 14.88 -9.42 26.15
C VAL A 446 13.94 -10.44 25.53
N GLN A 447 14.35 -11.71 25.42
CA GLN A 447 13.46 -12.81 25.03
C GLN A 447 12.23 -12.93 25.93
N LYS A 448 12.41 -12.86 27.26
CA LYS A 448 11.29 -12.92 28.22
C LYS A 448 10.35 -11.72 28.11
N VAL A 449 10.86 -10.53 27.79
CA VAL A 449 10.02 -9.32 27.58
C VAL A 449 9.23 -9.41 26.27
N PHE A 450 9.87 -9.85 25.19
CA PHE A 450 9.19 -10.09 23.91
C PHE A 450 8.13 -11.20 24.04
N ALA A 451 8.48 -12.32 24.69
CA ALA A 451 7.56 -13.43 24.93
C ALA A 451 6.36 -13.07 25.84
N ARG A 452 6.50 -12.09 26.74
CA ARG A 452 5.41 -11.65 27.64
C ARG A 452 4.49 -10.59 27.04
N ARG A 453 4.99 -9.77 26.10
CA ARG A 453 4.25 -8.60 25.56
C ARG A 453 3.93 -8.71 24.07
N GLY A 454 4.52 -9.67 23.36
CA GLY A 454 4.26 -9.93 21.94
C GLY A 454 4.72 -8.83 20.97
N ALA A 455 5.45 -7.79 21.45
CA ALA A 455 5.79 -6.61 20.66
C ALA A 455 7.27 -6.19 20.83
N PRO A 456 7.90 -5.61 19.78
CA PRO A 456 9.24 -5.03 19.88
C PRO A 456 9.35 -3.93 20.96
N PHE A 457 10.57 -3.75 21.46
CA PHE A 457 10.94 -2.79 22.52
C PHE A 457 12.10 -1.90 22.04
N GLU A 458 12.50 -0.87 22.80
CA GLU A 458 13.48 0.14 22.35
C GLU A 458 14.75 -0.48 21.73
N VAL A 459 15.35 -1.46 22.42
CA VAL A 459 16.56 -2.19 21.98
C VAL A 459 16.42 -2.87 20.62
N HIS A 460 15.20 -3.31 20.27
CA HIS A 460 14.95 -3.97 18.98
C HIS A 460 15.09 -3.02 17.81
N TYR A 461 14.59 -1.80 17.99
CA TYR A 461 14.69 -0.76 16.97
C TYR A 461 16.13 -0.26 16.86
N THR A 462 16.80 0.02 17.98
CA THR A 462 18.15 0.59 17.96
C THR A 462 19.19 -0.39 17.43
N THR A 463 19.12 -1.67 17.80
CA THR A 463 19.97 -2.71 17.20
C THR A 463 19.73 -2.84 15.69
N ALA A 464 18.47 -2.85 15.25
CA ALA A 464 18.14 -2.95 13.83
C ALA A 464 18.61 -1.72 13.04
N ILE A 465 18.48 -0.52 13.61
CA ILE A 465 18.97 0.74 13.01
C ILE A 465 20.49 0.69 12.85
N ASN A 466 21.25 0.28 13.87
CA ASN A 466 22.71 0.13 13.77
C ASN A 466 23.10 -0.82 12.62
N GLN A 467 22.52 -2.03 12.60
CA GLN A 467 22.81 -3.02 11.56
C GLN A 467 22.47 -2.52 10.14
N ILE A 468 21.39 -1.74 10.00
CA ILE A 468 21.01 -1.14 8.71
C ILE A 468 22.03 -0.07 8.32
N LEU A 469 22.36 0.84 9.23
CA LEU A 469 23.30 1.92 8.96
C LEU A 469 24.70 1.38 8.60
N GLU A 470 25.20 0.36 9.32
CA GLU A 470 26.44 -0.34 8.97
C GLU A 470 26.39 -0.92 7.54
N ARG A 471 25.28 -1.57 7.17
CA ARG A 471 25.08 -2.12 5.82
C ARG A 471 25.01 -1.05 4.73
N LEU A 472 24.58 0.15 5.08
CA LEU A 472 24.56 1.31 4.20
C LEU A 472 25.90 2.06 4.14
N GLY A 473 26.93 1.56 4.85
CA GLY A 473 28.28 2.12 4.84
C GLY A 473 28.59 3.12 5.96
N PHE A 474 27.66 3.36 6.89
CA PHE A 474 27.91 4.25 8.04
C PHE A 474 28.70 3.55 9.14
N SER A 475 29.60 4.28 9.79
CA SER A 475 30.23 3.83 11.05
C SER A 475 29.24 4.00 12.20
N ALA A 476 28.34 3.04 12.37
CA ALA A 476 27.26 3.05 13.35
C ALA A 476 27.44 1.94 14.39
N GLY A 477 27.06 2.22 15.65
CA GLY A 477 27.08 1.20 16.71
C GLY A 477 26.50 1.71 18.02
N SER A 478 26.47 0.85 19.04
CA SER A 478 26.18 1.27 20.42
C SER A 478 27.49 1.56 21.15
N VAL A 479 27.54 2.67 21.89
CA VAL A 479 28.69 3.00 22.74
C VAL A 479 28.28 2.84 24.19
N GLU A 480 28.98 2.00 24.95
CA GLU A 480 28.75 1.83 26.39
C GLU A 480 30.07 2.02 27.14
N ASP A 481 30.16 3.13 27.89
CA ASP A 481 31.26 3.39 28.82
C ASP A 481 30.62 3.74 30.17
N GLY A 482 30.95 2.96 31.20
CA GLY A 482 30.37 3.06 32.54
C GLY A 482 30.50 4.44 33.19
N LYS A 483 31.40 5.30 32.70
CA LYS A 483 31.53 6.70 33.16
C LYS A 483 31.02 7.74 32.16
N LYS A 484 30.94 7.42 30.86
CA LYS A 484 30.57 8.37 29.79
C LYS A 484 29.15 8.19 29.23
N GLY A 485 28.43 7.19 29.73
CA GLY A 485 27.05 6.89 29.36
C GLY A 485 26.93 5.89 28.20
N LYS A 486 25.78 5.21 28.15
CA LYS A 486 25.43 4.27 27.07
C LYS A 486 24.56 4.98 26.03
N VAL A 487 25.01 5.10 24.78
CA VAL A 487 24.19 5.59 23.66
C VAL A 487 23.78 4.41 22.80
N ASP A 488 22.48 4.28 22.52
CA ASP A 488 21.94 3.11 21.82
C ASP A 488 22.28 3.10 20.31
N VAL A 489 22.31 4.26 19.65
CA VAL A 489 22.78 4.43 18.26
C VAL A 489 23.72 5.64 18.21
N TYR A 490 24.97 5.40 17.83
CA TYR A 490 26.02 6.40 17.73
C TYR A 490 26.71 6.27 16.37
N VAL A 491 26.78 7.37 15.62
CA VAL A 491 27.38 7.40 14.28
C VAL A 491 28.49 8.44 14.22
N VAL A 492 29.61 8.07 13.60
CA VAL A 492 30.71 8.98 13.27
C VAL A 492 30.78 9.14 11.76
N LEU A 493 30.65 10.37 11.28
CA LEU A 493 30.79 10.72 9.87
C LEU A 493 32.26 11.00 9.52
N GLU A 494 32.58 11.04 8.22
CA GLU A 494 33.96 11.24 7.72
C GLU A 494 34.56 12.59 8.17
N ASP A 495 33.72 13.62 8.28
CA ASP A 495 34.08 14.95 8.79
C ASP A 495 34.24 15.00 10.33
N ARG A 496 34.17 13.84 11.00
CA ARG A 496 34.16 13.65 12.46
C ARG A 496 32.92 14.20 13.17
N THR A 497 31.88 14.61 12.44
CA THR A 497 30.58 14.91 13.03
C THR A 497 30.05 13.64 13.71
N THR A 498 29.55 13.81 14.94
CA THR A 498 28.99 12.69 15.72
C THR A 498 27.48 12.86 15.87
N ILE A 499 26.75 11.77 15.68
CA ILE A 499 25.29 11.74 15.81
C ILE A 499 24.91 10.73 16.90
N ALA A 500 24.25 11.22 17.95
CA ALA A 500 23.72 10.38 19.03
C ALA A 500 22.19 10.29 18.93
N LEU A 501 21.70 9.05 18.95
CA LEU A 501 20.29 8.69 18.83
C LEU A 501 19.88 7.87 20.06
N GLU A 502 18.82 8.32 20.72
CA GLU A 502 18.19 7.64 21.86
C GLU A 502 16.78 7.20 21.48
N ALA A 503 16.34 6.02 21.92
CA ALA A 503 14.97 5.57 21.68
C ALA A 503 14.19 5.37 22.98
N VAL A 504 12.89 5.69 22.96
CA VAL A 504 11.97 5.48 24.09
C VAL A 504 10.58 5.09 23.59
N MET A 505 9.95 4.09 24.19
CA MET A 505 8.59 3.71 23.82
C MET A 505 7.57 4.74 24.30
N VAL A 506 6.56 5.05 23.47
CA VAL A 506 5.44 5.96 23.79
C VAL A 506 4.58 5.48 24.96
N SER A 507 4.64 4.17 25.24
CA SER A 507 3.96 3.56 26.39
C SER A 507 4.60 3.94 27.74
N ARG A 508 5.83 4.48 27.73
CA ARG A 508 6.50 5.00 28.92
C ARG A 508 5.82 6.27 29.45
N SER A 509 5.98 6.48 30.75
CA SER A 509 5.46 7.68 31.43
C SER A 509 6.11 8.96 30.86
N PRO A 510 5.44 10.13 30.93
CA PRO A 510 6.04 11.40 30.54
C PRO A 510 7.37 11.68 31.26
N LYS A 511 7.47 11.28 32.54
CA LYS A 511 8.70 11.41 33.33
C LYS A 511 9.86 10.58 32.77
N GLU A 512 9.60 9.34 32.34
CA GLU A 512 10.62 8.51 31.69
C GLU A 512 11.06 9.12 30.36
N VAL A 513 10.12 9.59 29.51
CA VAL A 513 10.48 10.25 28.24
C VAL A 513 11.34 11.50 28.48
N ALA A 514 10.97 12.33 29.46
CA ALA A 514 11.75 13.49 29.86
C ALA A 514 13.14 13.11 30.40
N SER A 515 13.26 11.98 31.12
CA SER A 515 14.54 11.44 31.58
C SER A 515 15.43 11.00 30.43
N HIS A 516 14.90 10.31 29.41
CA HIS A 516 15.65 9.95 28.20
C HIS A 516 16.13 11.19 27.44
N ARG A 517 15.25 12.20 27.27
CA ARG A 517 15.63 13.50 26.72
C ARG A 517 16.76 14.13 27.54
N GLY A 518 16.63 14.18 28.87
CA GLY A 518 17.58 14.84 29.76
C GLY A 518 19.00 14.25 29.71
N ARG A 519 19.21 13.05 29.16
CA ARG A 519 20.56 12.48 28.97
C ARG A 519 21.42 13.32 28.04
N PHE A 520 20.82 13.98 27.05
CA PHE A 520 21.50 14.87 26.09
C PHE A 520 22.03 16.17 26.71
N ASP A 521 21.41 16.57 27.82
CA ASP A 521 21.76 17.78 28.56
C ASP A 521 22.69 17.49 29.75
N ASN A 522 22.90 16.21 30.10
CA ASN A 522 23.70 15.80 31.25
C ASN A 522 25.20 15.76 30.92
N PRO A 523 26.04 16.67 31.48
CA PRO A 523 27.47 16.71 31.19
C PRO A 523 28.25 15.46 31.64
N SER A 524 27.72 14.68 32.60
CA SER A 524 28.35 13.43 33.03
C SER A 524 28.21 12.32 31.98
N LEU A 525 27.23 12.43 31.07
CA LEU A 525 27.00 11.49 29.99
C LEU A 525 27.63 12.01 28.70
N GLN A 526 28.96 12.06 28.70
CA GLN A 526 29.75 12.70 27.64
C GLN A 526 29.39 12.24 26.22
N ASN A 527 29.07 10.95 26.04
CA ASN A 527 28.70 10.42 24.72
C ASN A 527 27.41 11.03 24.16
N TYR A 528 26.47 11.42 25.03
CA TYR A 528 25.27 12.16 24.63
C TYR A 528 25.52 13.67 24.57
N HIS A 529 26.22 14.21 25.57
CA HIS A 529 26.38 15.65 25.72
C HIS A 529 27.27 16.26 24.65
N HIS A 530 28.37 15.59 24.27
CA HIS A 530 29.33 16.08 23.28
C HIS A 530 28.98 15.69 21.84
N ALA A 531 27.93 14.89 21.62
CA ALA A 531 27.50 14.56 20.26
C ALA A 531 27.14 15.84 19.51
N THR A 532 27.69 16.00 18.30
CA THR A 532 27.47 17.17 17.45
C THR A 532 26.00 17.33 17.07
N ARG A 533 25.32 16.21 16.86
CA ARG A 533 23.89 16.15 16.56
C ARG A 533 23.20 15.15 17.48
N LYS A 534 22.01 15.52 17.95
CA LYS A 534 21.30 14.83 19.03
C LYS A 534 19.86 14.62 18.62
N CYS A 535 19.36 13.40 18.74
CA CYS A 535 18.00 13.07 18.36
C CYS A 535 17.37 12.05 19.32
N LEU A 536 16.18 12.36 19.81
CA LEU A 536 15.33 11.45 20.58
C LEU A 536 14.24 10.87 19.69
N VAL A 537 14.13 9.54 19.71
CA VAL A 537 13.17 8.77 18.94
C VAL A 537 12.08 8.21 19.85
N ILE A 538 10.84 8.63 19.65
CA ILE A 538 9.67 8.14 20.38
C ILE A 538 8.97 7.06 19.55
N LEU A 539 9.02 5.81 20.03
CA LEU A 539 8.56 4.62 19.31
C LEU A 539 7.15 4.21 19.71
N GLY A 540 6.30 3.89 18.73
CA GLY A 540 4.95 3.39 18.98
C GLY A 540 4.43 2.52 17.84
N GLY A 541 3.28 1.90 18.10
CA GLY A 541 2.49 1.22 17.07
C GLY A 541 1.47 2.17 16.43
N TRP A 542 0.95 1.79 15.27
CA TRP A 542 -0.03 2.55 14.49
C TRP A 542 -1.30 2.90 15.28
N GLY A 543 -1.79 1.98 16.11
CA GLY A 543 -2.91 2.23 17.01
C GLY A 543 -2.67 3.35 18.03
N ASN A 544 -1.40 3.69 18.30
CA ASN A 544 -0.98 4.75 19.22
C ASN A 544 -0.47 6.00 18.50
N ARG A 545 -0.72 6.15 17.18
CA ARG A 545 -0.18 7.26 16.37
C ARG A 545 -0.47 8.66 16.95
N ARG A 546 -1.68 8.86 17.47
CA ARG A 546 -2.09 10.12 18.11
C ARG A 546 -1.26 10.39 19.37
N LYS A 547 -1.08 9.37 20.21
CA LYS A 547 -0.26 9.46 21.43
C LYS A 547 1.22 9.70 21.11
N VAL A 548 1.73 9.12 20.02
CA VAL A 548 3.10 9.39 19.54
C VAL A 548 3.23 10.86 19.15
N ARG A 549 2.31 11.39 18.33
CA ARG A 549 2.27 12.80 17.93
C ARG A 549 2.22 13.74 19.13
N GLU A 550 1.27 13.51 20.05
CA GLU A 550 1.12 14.30 21.28
C GLU A 550 2.39 14.28 22.12
N ARG A 551 3.07 13.12 22.23
CA ARG A 551 4.31 13.02 22.99
C ARG A 551 5.46 13.75 22.33
N VAL A 552 5.57 13.70 21.00
CA VAL A 552 6.56 14.48 20.25
C VAL A 552 6.35 15.97 20.52
N GLU A 553 5.12 16.45 20.42
CA GLU A 553 4.75 17.85 20.65
C GLU A 553 5.11 18.33 22.06
N GLN A 554 4.77 17.54 23.09
CA GLN A 554 4.99 17.88 24.50
C GLN A 554 6.44 17.74 24.97
N THR A 555 7.28 17.00 24.24
CA THR A 555 8.67 16.79 24.66
C THR A 555 9.48 18.06 24.44
N GLN A 556 10.23 18.48 25.46
CA GLN A 556 11.06 19.68 25.40
C GLN A 556 12.08 19.60 24.24
N GLY A 557 12.20 20.70 23.49
CA GLY A 557 13.12 20.84 22.35
C GLY A 557 14.60 21.05 22.74
N GLY A 558 15.37 21.67 21.86
CA GLY A 558 16.84 21.83 22.00
C GLY A 558 17.67 20.68 21.43
N ILE A 559 16.99 19.60 21.02
CA ILE A 559 17.50 18.50 20.19
C ILE A 559 16.41 18.13 19.18
N GLU A 560 16.71 17.29 18.19
CA GLU A 560 15.66 16.77 17.30
C GLU A 560 14.78 15.76 18.04
N ILE A 561 13.46 15.87 17.87
CA ILE A 561 12.49 14.91 18.42
C ILE A 561 11.71 14.28 17.26
N VAL A 562 11.82 12.96 17.13
CA VAL A 562 11.20 12.19 16.06
C VAL A 562 10.29 11.13 16.67
N GLY A 563 9.02 11.10 16.28
CA GLY A 563 8.08 10.02 16.60
C GLY A 563 7.97 9.04 15.44
N LEU A 564 8.03 7.73 15.74
CA LEU A 564 7.84 6.66 14.77
C LEU A 564 6.66 5.78 15.20
N ALA A 565 5.60 5.74 14.40
CA ALA A 565 4.47 4.84 14.61
C ALA A 565 4.44 3.77 13.50
N ALA A 566 4.85 2.54 13.86
CA ALA A 566 4.90 1.40 12.94
C ALA A 566 3.55 0.69 12.82
N ASN A 567 3.17 0.21 11.64
CA ASN A 567 2.11 -0.80 11.56
C ASN A 567 2.58 -2.15 12.14
N VAL A 568 1.66 -3.10 12.38
CA VAL A 568 1.96 -4.35 13.12
C VAL A 568 2.95 -5.23 12.35
N ALA A 569 3.00 -5.11 11.03
CA ALA A 569 3.92 -5.83 10.17
C ALA A 569 5.17 -5.03 9.79
N HIS A 570 5.42 -3.87 10.41
CA HIS A 570 6.53 -2.96 10.11
C HIS A 570 6.80 -2.80 8.61
N THR A 571 5.74 -2.64 7.81
CA THR A 571 5.85 -2.37 6.37
C THR A 571 5.92 -0.88 6.05
N GLY A 572 5.83 -0.04 7.08
CA GLY A 572 6.09 1.39 7.03
C GLY A 572 5.81 2.08 8.37
N TYR A 573 6.13 3.36 8.41
CA TYR A 573 6.11 4.19 9.60
C TYR A 573 5.42 5.52 9.32
N ASN A 574 4.44 5.91 10.15
CA ASN A 574 4.12 7.32 10.30
C ASN A 574 5.25 7.98 11.10
N VAL A 575 5.83 9.02 10.53
CA VAL A 575 6.92 9.80 11.12
C VAL A 575 6.38 11.15 11.53
N TYR A 576 6.72 11.57 12.75
CA TYR A 576 6.38 12.87 13.33
C TYR A 576 7.69 13.58 13.66
N VAL A 577 7.91 14.78 13.16
CA VAL A 577 9.15 15.53 13.42
C VAL A 577 8.78 16.85 14.07
N LYS A 578 9.28 17.08 15.28
CA LYS A 578 9.17 18.38 15.94
C LYS A 578 10.17 19.34 15.30
N ARG A 579 9.65 20.44 14.76
CA ARG A 579 10.44 21.52 14.18
C ARG A 579 10.22 22.81 14.93
N GLN A 580 11.31 23.50 15.18
CA GLN A 580 11.28 24.89 15.61
C GLN A 580 11.16 25.74 14.33
N ILE A 581 10.01 26.39 14.14
CA ILE A 581 9.82 27.40 13.09
C ILE A 581 9.94 28.78 13.77
N ASP A 582 10.42 29.78 13.01
CA ASP A 582 10.64 31.17 13.43
C ASP A 582 9.65 31.64 14.52
N ASN A 583 10.16 32.31 15.55
CA ASN A 583 9.46 32.76 16.76
C ASN A 583 9.10 31.67 17.81
N ASN A 584 9.90 30.61 17.95
CA ASN A 584 9.73 29.57 18.98
C ASN A 584 8.40 28.78 18.90
N ILE A 585 7.73 28.78 17.74
CA ILE A 585 6.55 27.95 17.56
C ILE A 585 7.01 26.57 17.12
N ASP A 586 6.96 25.64 18.07
CA ASP A 586 7.15 24.22 17.81
C ASP A 586 5.97 23.69 17.00
N THR A 587 6.23 23.28 15.75
CA THR A 587 5.24 22.58 14.93
C THR A 587 5.66 21.13 14.72
N VAL A 588 4.69 20.22 14.74
CA VAL A 588 4.93 18.82 14.41
C VAL A 588 4.51 18.58 12.97
N VAL A 589 5.50 18.26 12.12
CA VAL A 589 5.27 17.83 10.75
C VAL A 589 5.11 16.31 10.75
N ASP A 590 4.13 15.79 10.00
CA ASP A 590 3.92 14.36 9.87
C ASP A 590 3.85 13.89 8.42
N PHE A 591 4.35 12.67 8.19
CA PHE A 591 4.40 12.03 6.88
C PHE A 591 4.53 10.50 7.05
N TYR A 592 4.40 9.75 5.95
CA TYR A 592 4.52 8.29 5.96
C TYR A 592 5.74 7.83 5.16
N ILE A 593 6.52 6.91 5.72
CA ILE A 593 7.67 6.28 5.08
C ILE A 593 7.42 4.78 4.95
N PRO A 594 7.27 4.24 3.73
CA PRO A 594 7.18 2.80 3.53
C PRO A 594 8.55 2.13 3.77
N CYS A 595 8.54 0.88 4.24
CA CYS A 595 9.72 0.02 4.30
C CYS A 595 9.99 -0.61 2.93
N ASP A 596 10.17 0.25 1.94
CA ASP A 596 10.39 -0.15 0.56
C ASP A 596 11.86 -0.25 0.22
N GLY A 597 12.80 0.00 1.14
CA GLY A 597 14.25 -0.02 0.97
C GLY A 597 14.82 1.09 0.06
N VAL A 598 14.09 2.20 -0.12
CA VAL A 598 14.58 3.40 -0.82
C VAL A 598 15.03 4.44 0.21
N ALA A 599 16.33 4.67 0.37
CA ALA A 599 16.84 5.73 1.26
C ALA A 599 16.36 7.12 0.81
N ARG A 600 15.98 7.98 1.77
CA ARG A 600 15.41 9.31 1.50
C ARG A 600 16.11 10.41 2.31
N PRO A 601 16.36 11.60 1.73
CA PRO A 601 16.90 12.74 2.47
C PRO A 601 15.78 13.64 3.03
N ILE A 602 16.08 14.37 4.10
CA ILE A 602 15.09 15.22 4.81
C ILE A 602 14.60 16.44 4.01
N CYS A 603 15.42 17.02 3.13
CA CYS A 603 15.14 18.30 2.45
C CYS A 603 13.88 18.31 1.56
N ARG A 604 13.26 17.16 1.33
CA ARG A 604 12.17 16.98 0.36
C ARG A 604 10.79 16.82 0.99
N ILE A 605 10.73 16.39 2.24
CA ILE A 605 9.49 15.97 2.89
C ILE A 605 8.68 17.16 3.42
N CYS A 606 9.27 18.36 3.45
CA CYS A 606 8.68 19.55 4.08
C CYS A 606 8.27 20.66 3.11
N ARG A 607 7.97 20.33 1.84
CA ARG A 607 7.38 21.28 0.89
C ARG A 607 5.85 21.19 0.88
N HIS A 608 5.18 21.91 1.78
CA HIS A 608 3.83 22.47 1.60
C HIS A 608 3.68 23.65 2.60
N LYS A 609 3.22 24.86 2.27
CA LYS A 609 2.34 25.39 1.21
C LYS A 609 2.86 26.78 0.74
N SER A 610 3.51 26.91 -0.41
CA SER A 610 3.68 28.20 -1.14
C SER A 610 4.55 28.16 -2.40
N CYS A 611 5.10 27.01 -2.84
CA CYS A 611 5.83 26.96 -4.11
C CYS A 611 5.11 26.10 -5.14
N SER A 612 4.59 26.77 -6.16
CA SER A 612 4.09 26.22 -7.41
C SER A 612 5.12 25.33 -8.12
N ALA A 613 4.59 24.28 -8.76
CA ALA A 613 5.07 23.61 -9.97
C ALA A 613 6.58 23.36 -10.16
N GLY A 614 6.90 22.07 -10.31
CA GLY A 614 8.01 21.63 -11.15
C GLY A 614 9.31 21.32 -10.41
N THR A 615 9.90 20.19 -10.82
CA THR A 615 11.28 19.74 -10.62
C THR A 615 11.59 18.78 -9.46
N THR A 616 11.99 17.58 -9.93
CA THR A 616 13.04 16.66 -9.49
C THR A 616 12.80 15.77 -8.27
N SER A 617 12.36 14.55 -8.58
CA SER A 617 12.99 13.32 -8.06
C SER A 617 14.52 13.43 -8.24
N THR A 618 15.25 13.55 -7.14
CA THR A 618 16.60 13.03 -6.99
C THR A 618 16.63 12.35 -5.63
N SER A 619 16.58 11.02 -5.68
CA SER A 619 16.97 10.16 -4.57
C SER A 619 18.28 10.63 -3.96
N SER A 620 18.48 10.42 -2.65
CA SER A 620 19.82 10.45 -2.03
C SER A 620 20.68 9.23 -2.40
N ILE A 621 20.28 8.51 -3.46
CA ILE A 621 21.08 7.46 -4.10
C ILE A 621 21.83 8.16 -5.23
N VAL A 622 23.14 8.20 -5.09
CA VAL A 622 24.00 8.90 -6.04
C VAL A 622 24.28 7.98 -7.23
N TRP A 623 24.30 6.64 -7.08
CA TRP A 623 24.48 5.72 -8.22
C TRP A 623 23.84 4.34 -7.97
N VAL A 624 23.22 3.78 -9.01
CA VAL A 624 23.07 2.32 -9.15
C VAL A 624 24.17 1.88 -10.10
N ARG A 625 25.19 1.19 -9.60
CA ARG A 625 26.17 0.53 -10.48
C ARG A 625 25.72 -0.91 -10.69
N GLU A 626 25.39 -1.24 -11.93
CA GLU A 626 25.55 -2.60 -12.38
C GLU A 626 27.05 -2.81 -12.58
N LEU A 627 27.68 -3.61 -11.71
CA LEU A 627 29.04 -4.05 -11.97
C LEU A 627 28.98 -4.97 -13.19
N ILE A 628 29.24 -4.39 -14.37
CA ILE A 628 29.36 -5.12 -15.63
C ILE A 628 30.17 -6.39 -15.36
N ARG A 629 29.59 -7.56 -15.67
CA ARG A 629 30.30 -8.84 -15.61
C ARG A 629 31.64 -8.66 -16.34
N LYS A 630 32.74 -8.97 -15.66
CA LYS A 630 34.06 -9.10 -16.28
C LYS A 630 34.12 -10.19 -17.38
N ASP A 631 33.01 -10.89 -17.63
CA ASP A 631 32.91 -11.95 -18.64
C ASP A 631 32.50 -11.45 -20.04
N CYS A 632 32.45 -10.12 -20.26
CA CYS A 632 32.35 -9.54 -21.59
C CYS A 632 33.54 -8.61 -21.87
N ALA A 633 34.74 -9.15 -21.70
CA ALA A 633 35.90 -8.73 -22.49
C ALA A 633 36.18 -9.87 -23.48
N VAL A 634 35.74 -9.68 -24.74
CA VAL A 634 36.35 -10.31 -25.90
C VAL A 634 37.14 -9.24 -26.63
#